data_AF-A0A7S0PHJ0-F1
#
_entry.id   AF-A0A7S0PHJ0-F1
#
_cell.length_a   1.000
_cell.length_b   1.000
_cell.length_c   1.000
_cell.angle_alpha   90.00
_cell.angle_beta   90.00
_cell.angle_gamma   90.00
#
_symmetry.space_group_name_H-M   'P 1'
#
loop_
_entity.id
_entity.type
_entity.pdbx_description
1 polymer ?
#
loop_
_entity_poly.entity_id
_entity_poly.type
_entity_poly.pdbx_seq_one_letter_code
_entity_poly.pdbx_strand_id
1 'polypeptide(L)'
;VRWRSYVVQGRGVPEGDTSYVLRRREDGSRTVLVNAATGRSYDVRDQDIPMVEVGLVIGEDNMWANVQAASRPSEMSWILEDSSLWQRFRKAGDAPLSELLLPAQGPVLYRQPTRLLAARLQAEIEDTLRTRVRLWRRPFATRTAFRPELTERLRSLLGGLEQRSAAVGATLGVAEAWDSAGSGGGIDLAVAHIHRLARAVTGHEVVGCPVHMPFKDMQSVLQAVRHTAVHEVEDPRASFAVACLTTPYPGQVLSVWVYVLALIPQR
;
A
#
# COMPACT_ATOMS: atom_id res chain seq x y z
N VAL A 1 -8.00 -21.28 -1.30
CA VAL A 1 -9.12 -20.57 -0.61
C VAL A 1 -9.71 -19.58 -1.61
N ARG A 2 -10.96 -19.77 -2.02
CA ARG A 2 -11.64 -18.87 -2.95
C ARG A 2 -12.32 -17.74 -2.18
N TRP A 3 -12.30 -16.55 -2.77
CA TRP A 3 -12.92 -15.34 -2.24
C TRP A 3 -13.99 -14.88 -3.22
N ARG A 4 -15.10 -14.40 -2.69
CA ARG A 4 -16.10 -13.65 -3.45
C ARG A 4 -15.95 -12.17 -3.16
N SER A 5 -16.12 -11.35 -4.19
CA SER A 5 -15.94 -9.91 -4.13
C SER A 5 -17.24 -9.22 -4.51
N TYR A 6 -17.57 -8.17 -3.77
CA TYR A 6 -18.74 -7.33 -3.98
C TYR A 6 -18.34 -5.86 -3.88
N VAL A 7 -19.05 -4.99 -4.58
CA VAL A 7 -18.95 -3.55 -4.39
C VAL A 7 -19.96 -3.12 -3.34
N VAL A 8 -19.55 -2.29 -2.39
CA VAL A 8 -20.39 -1.76 -1.33
C VAL A 8 -20.45 -0.25 -1.48
N GLN A 9 -21.67 0.30 -1.49
CA GLN A 9 -21.92 1.74 -1.52
C GLN A 9 -22.52 2.19 -0.20
N GLY A 10 -22.09 3.36 0.25
CA GLY A 10 -22.61 3.97 1.46
C GLY A 10 -21.86 5.24 1.81
N ARG A 11 -21.81 5.57 3.10
CA ARG A 11 -21.18 6.79 3.59
C ARG A 11 -20.05 6.48 4.56
N GLY A 12 -18.92 7.17 4.39
CA GLY A 12 -17.77 7.11 5.28
C GLY A 12 -17.36 8.49 5.77
N VAL A 13 -16.62 8.55 6.86
CA VAL A 13 -16.05 9.78 7.41
C VAL A 13 -14.53 9.70 7.30
N PRO A 14 -13.84 10.70 6.70
CA PRO A 14 -14.35 11.98 6.20
C PRO A 14 -14.84 11.96 4.74
N GLU A 15 -14.88 10.80 4.09
CA GLU A 15 -15.04 10.66 2.63
C GLU A 15 -16.40 11.14 2.09
N GLY A 16 -17.46 11.13 2.89
CA GLY A 16 -18.82 11.32 2.42
C GLY A 16 -19.32 10.06 1.71
N ASP A 17 -19.99 10.21 0.57
CA ASP A 17 -20.46 9.07 -0.21
C ASP A 17 -19.26 8.33 -0.83
N THR A 18 -19.11 7.05 -0.51
CA THR A 18 -17.88 6.28 -0.75
C THR A 18 -18.20 4.84 -1.15
N SER A 19 -17.21 4.19 -1.78
CA SER A 19 -17.30 2.81 -2.22
C SER A 19 -16.23 1.95 -1.56
N TYR A 20 -16.63 0.78 -1.10
CA TYR A 20 -15.75 -0.23 -0.51
C TYR A 20 -15.88 -1.53 -1.32
N VAL A 21 -14.88 -2.40 -1.22
CA VAL A 21 -14.91 -3.75 -1.78
C VAL A 21 -15.07 -4.74 -0.63
N LEU A 22 -16.21 -5.41 -0.57
CA LEU A 22 -16.43 -6.51 0.36
C LEU A 22 -15.76 -7.77 -0.20
N ARG A 23 -14.91 -8.40 0.59
CA ARG A 23 -14.34 -9.71 0.28
C ARG A 23 -14.79 -10.72 1.34
N ARG A 24 -15.50 -11.75 0.90
CA ARG A 24 -16.00 -12.84 1.75
C ARG A 24 -15.33 -14.15 1.35
N ARG A 25 -14.78 -14.89 2.31
CA ARG A 25 -14.33 -16.27 2.05
C ARG A 25 -15.53 -17.17 1.80
N GLU A 26 -15.38 -18.13 0.90
CA GLU A 26 -16.45 -19.11 0.63
C GLU A 26 -16.78 -19.99 1.85
N ASP A 27 -15.83 -20.20 2.77
CA ASP A 27 -16.05 -20.91 4.03
C ASP A 27 -16.83 -20.09 5.08
N GLY A 28 -17.13 -18.81 4.78
CA GLY A 28 -17.82 -17.89 5.69
C GLY A 28 -17.01 -17.46 6.90
N SER A 29 -15.77 -17.94 7.07
CA SER A 29 -14.94 -17.68 8.25
C SER A 29 -14.48 -16.22 8.35
N ARG A 30 -14.43 -15.52 7.21
CA ARG A 30 -13.94 -14.14 7.17
C ARG A 30 -14.62 -13.29 6.11
N THR A 31 -14.97 -12.08 6.54
CA THR A 31 -15.54 -11.03 5.71
C THR A 31 -14.82 -9.73 6.01
N VAL A 32 -14.24 -9.09 4.99
CA VAL A 32 -13.49 -7.84 5.13
C VAL A 32 -14.02 -6.80 4.15
N LEU A 33 -13.96 -5.54 4.55
CA LEU A 33 -14.26 -4.38 3.72
C LEU A 33 -12.96 -3.67 3.38
N VAL A 34 -12.69 -3.47 2.09
CA VAL A 34 -11.52 -2.75 1.59
C VAL A 34 -11.97 -1.39 1.07
N ASN A 35 -11.49 -0.31 1.68
CA ASN A 35 -11.74 1.04 1.21
C ASN A 35 -11.14 1.22 -0.19
N ALA A 36 -11.96 1.61 -1.18
CA ALA A 36 -11.50 1.70 -2.58
C ALA A 36 -10.53 2.87 -2.82
N ALA A 37 -10.61 3.93 -2.03
CA ALA A 37 -9.76 5.11 -2.16
C ALA A 37 -8.39 4.93 -1.50
N THR A 38 -8.35 4.28 -0.33
CA THR A 38 -7.12 4.14 0.47
C THR A 38 -6.49 2.76 0.38
N GLY A 39 -7.22 1.75 -0.10
CA GLY A 39 -6.78 0.36 -0.11
C GLY A 39 -6.69 -0.30 1.28
N ARG A 40 -7.07 0.42 2.35
CA ARG A 40 -7.10 -0.13 3.72
C ARG A 40 -8.25 -1.10 3.86
N SER A 41 -8.02 -2.24 4.51
CA SER A 41 -9.08 -3.16 4.86
C SER A 41 -9.40 -3.17 6.33
N TYR A 42 -10.64 -3.48 6.62
CA TYR A 42 -11.21 -3.60 7.94
C TYR A 42 -11.98 -4.92 8.00
N ASP A 43 -11.94 -5.62 9.13
CA ASP A 43 -12.94 -6.67 9.35
C ASP A 43 -14.31 -6.01 9.45
N VAL A 44 -15.37 -6.67 9.00
CA VAL A 44 -16.73 -6.09 9.11
C VAL A 44 -17.14 -5.81 10.55
N ARG A 45 -16.51 -6.48 11.53
CA ARG A 45 -16.74 -6.27 12.98
C ARG A 45 -15.87 -5.16 13.59
N ASP A 46 -14.96 -4.59 12.82
CA ASP A 46 -14.07 -3.53 13.27
C ASP A 46 -14.87 -2.24 13.56
N GLN A 47 -14.70 -1.68 14.75
CA GLN A 47 -15.41 -0.46 15.18
C GLN A 47 -14.75 0.81 14.62
N ASP A 48 -13.46 0.74 14.28
CA ASP A 48 -12.64 1.84 13.78
C ASP A 48 -12.76 2.00 12.25
N ILE A 49 -13.60 1.19 11.60
CA ILE A 49 -13.87 1.33 10.17
C ILE A 49 -14.44 2.75 9.88
N PRO A 50 -13.87 3.48 8.90
CA PRO A 50 -14.35 4.82 8.55
C PRO A 50 -15.76 4.83 7.95
N MET A 51 -16.22 3.68 7.43
CA MET A 51 -17.55 3.52 6.84
C MET A 51 -18.61 3.49 7.95
N VAL A 52 -19.47 4.51 7.96
CA VAL A 52 -20.50 4.68 8.98
C VAL A 52 -21.86 4.15 8.54
N GLU A 53 -22.09 4.05 7.22
CA GLU A 53 -23.36 3.63 6.65
C GLU A 53 -23.12 2.73 5.43
N VAL A 54 -23.80 1.60 5.37
CA VAL A 54 -23.88 0.70 4.22
C VAL A 54 -25.31 0.70 3.69
N GLY A 55 -25.49 1.17 2.46
CA GLY A 55 -26.80 1.22 1.81
C GLY A 55 -27.01 0.11 0.79
N LEU A 56 -25.98 -0.24 0.03
CA LEU A 56 -26.10 -1.14 -1.11
C LEU A 56 -24.87 -2.05 -1.25
N VAL A 57 -25.11 -3.33 -1.49
CA VAL A 57 -24.08 -4.30 -1.90
C VAL A 57 -24.40 -4.76 -3.32
N ILE A 58 -23.40 -4.77 -4.20
CA ILE A 58 -23.52 -5.12 -5.61
C ILE A 58 -22.57 -6.28 -5.88
N GLY A 59 -23.12 -7.41 -6.31
CA GLY A 59 -22.37 -8.58 -6.76
C GLY A 59 -22.39 -8.72 -8.28
N GLU A 60 -21.92 -9.87 -8.74
CA GLU A 60 -21.91 -10.23 -10.16
C GLU A 60 -23.35 -10.36 -10.74
N ASP A 61 -24.24 -11.01 -9.99
CA ASP A 61 -25.57 -11.38 -10.50
C ASP A 61 -26.74 -10.58 -9.89
N ASN A 62 -26.50 -9.88 -8.78
CA ASN A 62 -27.57 -9.22 -8.02
C ASN A 62 -27.05 -8.03 -7.22
N MET A 63 -27.97 -7.21 -6.73
CA MET A 63 -27.72 -6.15 -5.78
C MET A 63 -28.68 -6.28 -4.59
N TRP A 64 -28.20 -5.85 -3.42
CA TRP A 64 -28.86 -6.00 -2.13
C TRP A 64 -28.88 -4.65 -1.42
N ALA A 65 -30.08 -4.09 -1.23
CA ALA A 65 -30.27 -2.90 -0.43
C ALA A 65 -30.38 -3.29 1.05
N ASN A 66 -29.67 -2.56 1.92
CA ASN A 66 -29.77 -2.76 3.36
C ASN A 66 -31.11 -2.23 3.86
N VAL A 67 -31.93 -3.08 4.46
CA VAL A 67 -33.24 -2.72 5.06
C VAL A 67 -33.26 -2.94 6.58
N GLN A 68 -32.09 -3.21 7.17
CA GLN A 68 -31.92 -3.33 8.61
C GLN A 68 -32.04 -1.96 9.29
N ALA A 69 -32.37 -1.96 10.59
CA ALA A 69 -32.33 -0.73 11.40
C ALA A 69 -30.89 -0.19 11.57
N ALA A 70 -29.90 -1.10 11.62
CA ALA A 70 -28.49 -0.76 11.68
C ALA A 70 -27.89 -0.65 10.27
N SER A 71 -27.16 0.44 10.02
CA SER A 71 -26.45 0.68 8.77
C SER A 71 -24.93 0.65 8.92
N ARG A 72 -24.41 0.65 10.16
CA ARG A 72 -22.98 0.59 10.43
C ARG A 72 -22.47 -0.84 10.23
N PRO A 73 -21.32 -1.06 9.54
CA PRO A 73 -20.79 -2.39 9.25
C PRO A 73 -20.70 -3.36 10.44
N SER A 74 -20.28 -2.84 11.61
CA SER A 74 -20.08 -3.62 12.84
C SER A 74 -21.36 -3.98 13.59
N GLU A 75 -22.47 -3.32 13.27
CA GLU A 75 -23.76 -3.44 13.96
C GLU A 75 -24.82 -4.16 13.12
N MET A 76 -24.47 -4.53 11.89
CA MET A 76 -25.39 -5.15 10.93
C MET A 76 -24.97 -6.59 10.59
N SER A 77 -25.93 -7.36 10.08
CA SER A 77 -25.68 -8.71 9.59
C SER A 77 -25.35 -8.71 8.10
N TRP A 78 -24.35 -9.49 7.71
CA TRP A 78 -23.85 -9.63 6.33
C TRP A 78 -24.38 -10.88 5.61
N ILE A 79 -25.50 -11.45 6.09
CA ILE A 79 -26.18 -12.58 5.46
C ILE A 79 -27.06 -12.05 4.33
N LEU A 80 -26.48 -11.86 3.15
CA LEU A 80 -27.15 -11.30 1.95
C LEU A 80 -28.33 -12.16 1.46
N GLU A 81 -28.42 -13.41 1.90
CA GLU A 81 -29.49 -14.33 1.55
C GLU A 81 -30.80 -14.05 2.29
N ASP A 82 -30.75 -13.37 3.45
CA ASP A 82 -31.91 -13.07 4.28
C ASP A 82 -32.66 -11.84 3.77
N SER A 83 -33.86 -12.05 3.22
CA SER A 83 -34.69 -10.99 2.67
C SER A 83 -35.27 -10.02 3.70
N SER A 84 -35.26 -10.37 4.99
CA SER A 84 -35.69 -9.47 6.06
C SER A 84 -34.62 -8.42 6.40
N LEU A 85 -33.37 -8.70 6.05
CA LEU A 85 -32.21 -7.85 6.31
C LEU A 85 -31.72 -7.16 5.03
N TRP A 86 -31.77 -7.88 3.91
CA TRP A 86 -31.25 -7.46 2.62
C TRP A 86 -32.31 -7.62 1.53
N GLN A 87 -32.84 -6.50 1.06
CA GLN A 87 -33.78 -6.51 -0.04
C GLN A 87 -33.04 -6.74 -1.36
N ARG A 88 -33.30 -7.90 -1.97
CA ARG A 88 -32.71 -8.29 -3.25
C ARG A 88 -33.43 -7.59 -4.39
N PHE A 89 -32.68 -7.11 -5.37
CA PHE A 89 -33.26 -6.53 -6.58
C PHE A 89 -33.84 -7.60 -7.51
N ARG A 90 -33.10 -8.72 -7.68
CA ARG A 90 -33.53 -9.87 -8.49
C ARG A 90 -34.02 -11.01 -7.61
N LYS A 91 -35.10 -11.65 -8.02
CA LYS A 91 -35.73 -12.78 -7.32
C LYS A 91 -35.20 -14.12 -7.85
N ALA A 92 -35.38 -15.17 -7.04
CA ALA A 92 -35.07 -16.53 -7.48
C ALA A 92 -36.00 -16.90 -8.66
N GLY A 93 -35.40 -17.26 -9.81
CA GLY A 93 -36.11 -17.58 -11.04
C GLY A 93 -36.00 -16.54 -12.15
N ASP A 94 -35.46 -15.35 -11.86
CA ASP A 94 -35.15 -14.37 -12.91
C ASP A 94 -34.01 -14.90 -13.81
N ALA A 95 -34.12 -14.70 -15.13
CA ALA A 95 -33.08 -15.11 -16.09
C ALA A 95 -31.73 -14.42 -15.77
N PRO A 96 -30.55 -15.06 -15.91
CA PRO A 96 -29.25 -14.46 -15.62
C PRO A 96 -29.06 -13.07 -16.25
N LEU A 97 -28.39 -12.13 -15.56
CA LEU A 97 -28.19 -10.77 -16.07
C LEU A 97 -27.44 -10.78 -17.40
N SER A 98 -26.51 -11.73 -17.55
CA SER A 98 -25.71 -11.95 -18.76
C SER A 98 -26.55 -12.31 -19.99
N GLU A 99 -27.75 -12.87 -19.81
CA GLU A 99 -28.67 -13.19 -20.90
C GLU A 99 -29.52 -11.98 -21.31
N LEU A 100 -29.76 -11.04 -20.39
CA LEU A 100 -30.60 -9.87 -20.61
C LEU A 100 -29.80 -8.64 -21.04
N LEU A 101 -28.55 -8.53 -20.58
CA LEU A 101 -27.69 -7.37 -20.78
C LEU A 101 -26.28 -7.84 -21.12
N LEU A 102 -25.76 -7.35 -22.23
CA LEU A 102 -24.33 -7.45 -22.52
C LEU A 102 -23.59 -6.37 -21.72
N PRO A 103 -22.42 -6.68 -21.13
CA PRO A 103 -21.60 -5.67 -20.49
C PRO A 103 -21.32 -4.53 -21.46
N ALA A 104 -21.73 -3.31 -21.11
CA ALA A 104 -21.40 -2.12 -21.90
C ALA A 104 -19.88 -1.85 -21.91
N GLN A 105 -19.18 -2.34 -20.89
CA GLN A 105 -17.74 -2.25 -20.75
C GLN A 105 -17.08 -3.51 -21.33
N GLY A 106 -16.08 -3.32 -22.21
CA GLY A 106 -15.21 -4.42 -22.64
C GLY A 106 -14.39 -5.00 -21.48
N PRO A 107 -13.70 -6.15 -21.69
CA PRO A 107 -12.90 -6.77 -20.64
C PRO A 107 -11.85 -5.81 -20.09
N VAL A 108 -11.93 -5.50 -18.79
CA VAL A 108 -10.96 -4.63 -18.12
C VAL A 108 -9.67 -5.41 -17.90
N LEU A 109 -8.67 -5.16 -18.75
CA LEU A 109 -7.36 -5.79 -18.66
C LEU A 109 -6.42 -4.92 -17.81
N TYR A 110 -6.23 -5.31 -16.56
CA TYR A 110 -5.24 -4.71 -15.68
C TYR A 110 -3.83 -5.16 -16.07
N ARG A 111 -3.25 -4.50 -17.08
CA ARG A 111 -1.88 -4.80 -17.53
C ARG A 111 -0.88 -4.35 -16.47
N GLN A 112 0.08 -5.22 -16.19
CA GLN A 112 1.21 -4.92 -15.32
C GLN A 112 2.35 -4.31 -16.16
N PRO A 113 3.01 -3.24 -15.71
CA PRO A 113 4.20 -2.71 -16.37
C PRO A 113 5.30 -3.77 -16.49
N THR A 114 6.12 -3.66 -17.54
CA THR A 114 7.23 -4.60 -17.73
C THR A 114 8.29 -4.41 -16.65
N ARG A 115 8.95 -5.51 -16.25
CA ARG A 115 10.09 -5.45 -15.32
C ARG A 115 11.23 -4.58 -15.85
N LEU A 116 11.41 -4.53 -17.17
CA LEU A 116 12.40 -3.67 -17.80
C LEU A 116 12.09 -2.18 -17.58
N LEU A 117 10.81 -1.77 -17.71
CA LEU A 117 10.42 -0.39 -17.43
C LEU A 117 10.65 -0.05 -15.96
N ALA A 118 10.26 -0.93 -15.04
CA ALA A 118 10.48 -0.75 -13.61
C ALA A 118 11.99 -0.60 -13.28
N ALA A 119 12.85 -1.44 -13.86
CA ALA A 119 14.30 -1.36 -13.69
C ALA A 119 14.90 -0.07 -14.26
N ARG A 120 14.43 0.40 -15.43
CA ARG A 120 14.85 1.68 -16.01
C ARG A 120 14.48 2.85 -15.10
N LEU A 121 13.24 2.88 -14.63
CA LEU A 121 12.77 3.92 -13.71
C LEU A 121 13.54 3.88 -12.38
N GLN A 122 13.81 2.69 -11.86
CA GLN A 122 14.62 2.52 -10.65
C GLN A 122 16.01 3.16 -10.81
N ALA A 123 16.70 2.88 -11.91
CA ALA A 123 18.01 3.47 -12.18
C ALA A 123 17.95 5.00 -12.34
N GLU A 124 16.92 5.50 -13.03
CA GLU A 124 16.68 6.93 -13.22
C GLU A 124 16.42 7.66 -11.90
N ILE A 125 15.62 7.08 -11.00
CA ILE A 125 15.35 7.60 -9.66
C ILE A 125 16.65 7.63 -8.84
N GLU A 126 17.43 6.54 -8.83
CA GLU A 126 18.69 6.48 -8.07
C GLU A 126 19.72 7.51 -8.54
N ASP A 127 19.86 7.72 -9.85
CA ASP A 127 20.81 8.69 -10.41
C ASP A 127 20.37 10.14 -10.14
N THR A 128 19.08 10.41 -10.33
CA THR A 128 18.49 11.72 -10.04
C THR A 128 18.62 12.06 -8.57
N LEU A 129 18.35 11.10 -7.66
CA LEU A 129 18.49 11.31 -6.22
C LEU A 129 19.95 11.55 -5.81
N ARG A 130 20.91 10.79 -6.35
CA ARG A 130 22.34 11.03 -6.08
C ARG A 130 22.74 12.45 -6.47
N THR A 131 22.29 12.92 -7.64
CA THR A 131 22.53 14.29 -8.10
C THR A 131 21.84 15.32 -7.21
N ARG A 132 20.58 15.11 -6.84
CA ARG A 132 19.79 16.05 -6.04
C ARG A 132 20.27 16.15 -4.60
N VAL A 133 20.63 15.03 -3.96
CA VAL A 133 21.22 15.03 -2.60
C VAL A 133 22.52 15.82 -2.57
N ARG A 134 23.41 15.70 -3.58
CA ARG A 134 24.60 16.56 -3.67
C ARG A 134 24.25 18.04 -3.77
N LEU A 135 23.24 18.39 -4.56
CA LEU A 135 22.80 19.78 -4.73
C LEU A 135 22.15 20.35 -3.48
N TRP A 136 21.38 19.54 -2.74
CA TRP A 136 20.75 19.98 -1.49
C TRP A 136 21.76 20.22 -0.37
N ARG A 137 22.90 19.53 -0.41
CA ARG A 137 23.99 19.69 0.57
C ARG A 137 24.94 20.86 0.28
N ARG A 138 24.57 21.90 -0.48
CA ARG A 138 25.45 23.08 -0.65
C ARG A 138 25.66 23.75 0.72
N PRO A 139 26.91 23.94 1.20
CA PRO A 139 28.18 24.02 0.47
C PRO A 139 29.01 22.71 0.30
N PHE A 140 28.63 21.60 0.90
CA PHE A 140 29.35 20.31 0.92
C PHE A 140 29.14 19.43 -0.33
N ALA A 141 28.65 19.98 -1.44
CA ALA A 141 28.27 19.23 -2.64
C ALA A 141 29.42 18.37 -3.20
N THR A 142 30.65 18.89 -3.20
CA THR A 142 31.85 18.17 -3.68
C THR A 142 32.40 17.15 -2.69
N ARG A 143 32.04 17.25 -1.40
CA ARG A 143 32.47 16.35 -0.32
C ARG A 143 31.46 15.22 -0.05
N THR A 144 30.28 15.30 -0.65
CA THR A 144 29.22 14.29 -0.47
C THR A 144 29.58 13.01 -1.22
N ALA A 145 30.20 12.08 -0.51
CA ALA A 145 30.55 10.75 -1.00
C ALA A 145 29.34 9.81 -0.94
N PHE A 146 29.18 8.96 -1.96
CA PHE A 146 28.21 7.88 -1.95
C PHE A 146 28.90 6.52 -1.76
N ARG A 147 28.27 5.63 -0.99
CA ARG A 147 28.72 4.26 -0.70
C ARG A 147 27.91 3.25 -1.50
N PRO A 148 28.30 2.91 -2.75
CA PRO A 148 27.53 1.98 -3.59
C PRO A 148 27.52 0.56 -3.00
N GLU A 149 28.47 0.21 -2.13
CA GLU A 149 28.55 -1.10 -1.49
C GLU A 149 27.32 -1.40 -0.61
N LEU A 150 26.64 -0.35 -0.14
CA LEU A 150 25.43 -0.47 0.67
C LEU A 150 24.15 -0.51 -0.16
N THR A 151 24.19 -0.09 -1.42
CA THR A 151 23.00 0.00 -2.27
C THR A 151 22.30 -1.36 -2.43
N GLU A 152 23.04 -2.45 -2.65
CA GLU A 152 22.45 -3.80 -2.76
C GLU A 152 21.81 -4.27 -1.45
N ARG A 153 22.45 -3.97 -0.31
CA ARG A 153 21.91 -4.33 1.02
C ARG A 153 20.62 -3.59 1.30
N LEU A 154 20.59 -2.29 1.02
CA LEU A 154 19.40 -1.46 1.13
C LEU A 154 18.30 -1.96 0.19
N ARG A 155 18.62 -2.34 -1.04
CA ARG A 155 17.64 -2.89 -1.98
C ARG A 155 17.04 -4.21 -1.51
N SER A 156 17.85 -5.09 -0.92
CA SER A 156 17.36 -6.32 -0.29
C SER A 156 16.37 -6.04 0.84
N LEU A 157 16.64 -5.03 1.68
CA LEU A 157 15.69 -4.54 2.67
C LEU A 157 14.41 -4.04 2.02
N LEU A 158 14.52 -3.20 1.00
CA LEU A 158 13.35 -2.64 0.31
C LEU A 158 12.49 -3.77 -0.27
N GLY A 159 13.12 -4.82 -0.80
CA GLY A 159 12.43 -6.02 -1.28
C GLY A 159 11.65 -6.74 -0.18
N GLY A 160 12.23 -6.85 1.01
CA GLY A 160 11.55 -7.41 2.19
C GLY A 160 10.39 -6.54 2.67
N LEU A 161 10.54 -5.21 2.65
CA LEU A 161 9.46 -4.27 3.00
C LEU A 161 8.33 -4.31 1.97
N GLU A 162 8.66 -4.35 0.69
CA GLU A 162 7.69 -4.47 -0.40
C GLU A 162 6.92 -5.78 -0.30
N GLN A 163 7.59 -6.91 -0.05
CA GLN A 163 6.91 -8.19 0.14
C GLN A 163 5.94 -8.14 1.31
N ARG A 164 6.26 -7.43 2.40
CA ARG A 164 5.33 -7.26 3.54
C ARG A 164 4.22 -6.28 3.23
N SER A 165 4.48 -5.18 2.53
CA SER A 165 3.44 -4.23 2.11
C SER A 165 2.46 -4.92 1.16
N ALA A 166 2.98 -5.66 0.19
CA ALA A 166 2.21 -6.50 -0.71
C ALA A 166 1.50 -7.64 0.03
N ALA A 167 2.16 -8.26 1.00
CA ALA A 167 1.56 -9.29 1.84
C ALA A 167 0.54 -8.71 2.79
N VAL A 168 0.61 -7.47 3.25
CA VAL A 168 -0.51 -6.83 3.94
C VAL A 168 -1.66 -6.82 2.95
N GLY A 169 -1.51 -6.28 1.74
CA GLY A 169 -2.53 -6.33 0.67
C GLY A 169 -3.07 -7.73 0.30
N ALA A 170 -2.22 -8.76 0.26
CA ALA A 170 -2.56 -10.14 -0.11
C ALA A 170 -3.11 -10.96 1.09
N THR A 171 -2.63 -10.68 2.29
CA THR A 171 -2.98 -11.27 3.59
C THR A 171 -4.05 -10.45 4.31
N LEU A 172 -4.71 -9.49 3.65
CA LEU A 172 -6.05 -9.00 4.06
C LEU A 172 -7.11 -10.13 4.07
N GLY A 173 -6.67 -11.36 3.73
CA GLY A 173 -7.33 -12.62 4.01
C GLY A 173 -6.97 -13.39 5.29
N VAL A 174 -5.90 -13.08 6.04
CA VAL A 174 -5.59 -13.68 7.36
C VAL A 174 -5.41 -12.58 8.44
N ALA A 175 -6.17 -12.65 9.54
CA ALA A 175 -6.21 -11.61 10.58
C ALA A 175 -4.92 -11.56 11.42
N GLU A 176 -4.13 -12.63 11.38
CA GLU A 176 -2.88 -12.78 12.14
C GLU A 176 -1.80 -11.74 11.78
N ALA A 177 -1.89 -11.15 10.59
CA ALA A 177 -0.95 -10.12 10.18
C ALA A 177 -1.23 -8.75 10.81
N TRP A 178 -2.47 -8.42 11.20
CA TRP A 178 -2.78 -7.09 11.76
C TRP A 178 -2.42 -6.99 13.24
N ASP A 179 -2.63 -8.04 14.03
CA ASP A 179 -2.14 -8.09 15.43
C ASP A 179 -0.61 -8.05 15.51
N SER A 180 0.08 -8.53 14.47
CA SER A 180 1.54 -8.45 14.34
C SER A 180 2.03 -7.21 13.59
N ALA A 181 1.13 -6.50 12.90
CA ALA A 181 1.38 -5.29 12.13
C ALA A 181 0.50 -4.14 12.65
N GLY A 182 0.44 -3.99 13.97
CA GLY A 182 0.32 -2.66 14.55
C GLY A 182 1.29 -1.72 13.83
N SER A 183 1.00 -0.43 13.81
CA SER A 183 1.67 0.61 13.02
C SER A 183 3.22 0.65 13.10
N GLY A 184 3.84 -0.19 13.92
CA GLY A 184 5.27 -0.47 14.02
C GLY A 184 5.84 -1.67 13.23
N GLY A 185 5.08 -2.59 12.61
CA GLY A 185 5.67 -3.83 12.04
C GLY A 185 6.63 -3.63 10.83
N GLY A 186 6.37 -2.61 10.00
CA GLY A 186 7.29 -2.19 8.93
C GLY A 186 8.46 -1.35 9.47
N ILE A 187 8.19 -0.55 10.50
CA ILE A 187 9.18 0.27 11.21
C ILE A 187 10.17 -0.64 11.95
N ASP A 188 9.71 -1.72 12.58
CA ASP A 188 10.53 -2.65 13.35
C ASP A 188 11.51 -3.43 12.46
N LEU A 189 11.12 -3.79 11.23
CA LEU A 189 12.08 -4.35 10.26
C LEU A 189 13.10 -3.31 9.79
N ALA A 190 12.65 -2.09 9.49
CA ALA A 190 13.54 -1.02 9.08
C ALA A 190 14.54 -0.71 10.20
N VAL A 191 14.09 -0.64 11.46
CA VAL A 191 14.91 -0.45 12.67
C VAL A 191 15.84 -1.64 12.91
N ALA A 192 15.34 -2.87 12.87
CA ALA A 192 16.15 -4.07 13.03
C ALA A 192 17.23 -4.18 11.94
N HIS A 193 16.92 -3.77 10.71
CA HIS A 193 17.90 -3.76 9.64
C HIS A 193 18.84 -2.56 9.70
N ILE A 194 18.42 -1.38 10.19
CA ILE A 194 19.33 -0.27 10.56
C ILE A 194 20.31 -0.76 11.62
N HIS A 195 19.88 -1.50 12.64
CA HIS A 195 20.78 -2.10 13.61
C HIS A 195 21.75 -3.11 12.98
N ARG A 196 21.31 -3.91 11.98
CA ARG A 196 22.21 -4.81 11.22
C ARG A 196 23.20 -4.03 10.36
N LEU A 197 22.78 -2.94 9.72
CA LEU A 197 23.64 -2.06 8.94
C LEU A 197 24.64 -1.33 9.84
N ALA A 198 24.21 -0.81 10.99
CA ALA A 198 25.08 -0.16 11.97
C ALA A 198 26.17 -1.12 12.50
N ARG A 199 25.84 -2.42 12.66
CA ARG A 199 26.86 -3.44 12.96
C ARG A 199 27.84 -3.68 11.82
N ALA A 200 27.40 -3.56 10.56
CA ALA A 200 28.25 -3.72 9.39
C ALA A 200 29.09 -2.48 9.07
N VAL A 201 28.61 -1.30 9.46
CA VAL A 201 29.29 -0.01 9.28
C VAL A 201 29.80 0.47 10.65
N THR A 202 30.77 -0.25 11.19
CA THR A 202 31.39 0.06 12.48
C THR A 202 31.95 1.49 12.48
N GLY A 203 31.75 2.21 13.59
CA GLY A 203 32.28 3.58 13.77
C GLY A 203 31.49 4.66 13.02
N HIS A 204 30.27 4.38 12.55
CA HIS A 204 29.40 5.39 11.97
C HIS A 204 28.02 5.36 12.64
N GLU A 205 27.48 6.54 12.92
CA GLU A 205 26.07 6.72 13.22
C GLU A 205 25.27 6.72 11.91
N VAL A 206 24.13 6.03 11.93
CA VAL A 206 23.29 5.79 10.75
C VAL A 206 22.00 6.57 10.90
N VAL A 207 21.72 7.48 9.95
CA VAL A 207 20.50 8.29 9.92
C VAL A 207 19.78 8.08 8.60
N GLY A 208 18.51 7.69 8.65
CA GLY A 208 17.67 7.58 7.46
C GLY A 208 16.46 6.68 7.68
N CYS A 209 15.47 6.81 6.81
CA CYS A 209 14.30 5.95 6.79
C CYS A 209 13.88 5.62 5.35
N PRO A 210 13.33 4.42 5.11
CA PRO A 210 12.74 4.09 3.83
C PRO A 210 11.42 4.84 3.63
N VAL A 211 11.19 5.34 2.42
CA VAL A 211 9.96 6.02 2.00
C VAL A 211 9.28 5.19 0.92
N HIS A 212 7.97 4.96 1.08
CA HIS A 212 7.14 4.23 0.13
C HIS A 212 6.09 5.14 -0.49
N MET A 213 5.94 5.08 -1.81
CA MET A 213 4.92 5.81 -2.54
C MET A 213 4.57 5.16 -3.88
N PRO A 214 3.35 5.35 -4.41
CA PRO A 214 3.09 5.08 -5.81
C PRO A 214 3.82 6.11 -6.68
N PHE A 215 4.41 5.66 -7.79
CA PHE A 215 5.06 6.56 -8.74
C PHE A 215 4.01 7.41 -9.48
N LYS A 216 4.16 8.74 -9.39
CA LYS A 216 3.40 9.71 -10.18
C LYS A 216 4.31 10.44 -11.15
N ASP A 217 5.38 11.00 -10.60
CA ASP A 217 6.39 11.78 -11.31
C ASP A 217 7.67 11.85 -10.46
N MET A 218 8.77 12.29 -11.07
CA MET A 218 10.07 12.41 -10.39
C MET A 218 10.07 13.48 -9.29
N GLN A 219 9.33 14.60 -9.43
CA GLN A 219 9.30 15.65 -8.40
C GLN A 219 8.63 15.17 -7.12
N SER A 220 7.56 14.40 -7.22
CA SER A 220 6.90 13.76 -6.07
C SER A 220 7.88 12.91 -5.27
N VAL A 221 8.72 12.11 -5.95
CA VAL A 221 9.77 11.29 -5.29
C VAL A 221 10.83 12.18 -4.62
N LEU A 222 11.30 13.21 -5.33
CA LEU A 222 12.29 14.14 -4.78
C LEU A 222 11.78 14.90 -3.56
N GLN A 223 10.53 15.34 -3.58
CA GLN A 223 9.91 16.04 -2.47
C GLN A 223 9.75 15.12 -1.26
N ALA A 224 9.27 13.89 -1.47
CA ALA A 224 9.13 12.90 -0.41
C ALA A 224 10.48 12.60 0.28
N VAL A 225 11.55 12.44 -0.51
CA VAL A 225 12.90 12.25 0.04
C VAL A 225 13.40 13.51 0.75
N ARG A 226 13.16 14.70 0.19
CA ARG A 226 13.58 15.96 0.82
C ARG A 226 12.93 16.14 2.20
N HIS A 227 11.66 15.77 2.35
CA HIS A 227 10.95 15.83 3.63
C HIS A 227 11.51 14.88 4.70
N THR A 228 12.35 13.91 4.35
CA THR A 228 13.05 13.08 5.34
C THR A 228 14.21 13.82 6.04
N ALA A 229 14.60 14.99 5.53
CA ALA A 229 15.70 15.82 6.05
C ALA A 229 17.07 15.12 6.19
N VAL A 230 17.25 13.90 5.64
CA VAL A 230 18.52 13.15 5.72
C VAL A 230 19.68 13.92 5.06
N HIS A 231 19.37 14.75 4.07
CA HIS A 231 20.34 15.61 3.41
C HIS A 231 20.80 16.81 4.26
N GLU A 232 20.09 17.17 5.33
CA GLU A 232 20.41 18.30 6.20
C GLU A 232 21.53 17.99 7.22
N VAL A 233 22.03 16.74 7.23
CA VAL A 233 23.18 16.35 8.06
C VAL A 233 24.39 17.24 7.79
N GLU A 234 24.76 18.02 8.81
CA GLU A 234 25.79 19.06 8.73
C GLU A 234 27.22 18.52 8.72
N ASP A 235 27.49 17.29 9.19
CA ASP A 235 28.86 16.75 9.21
C ASP A 235 29.41 16.63 7.76
N PRO A 236 30.49 17.36 7.42
CA PRO A 236 31.05 17.34 6.06
C PRO A 236 31.69 16.00 5.69
N ARG A 237 31.96 15.15 6.67
CA ARG A 237 32.51 13.80 6.51
C ARG A 237 31.40 12.76 6.37
N ALA A 238 30.14 13.15 6.51
CA ALA A 238 29.02 12.25 6.32
C ALA A 238 29.00 11.72 4.88
N SER A 239 28.94 10.40 4.76
CA SER A 239 28.77 9.70 3.47
C SER A 239 27.35 9.18 3.33
N PHE A 240 26.88 8.99 2.11
CA PHE A 240 25.48 8.71 1.82
C PHE A 240 25.34 7.39 1.08
N ALA A 241 24.21 6.73 1.24
CA ALA A 241 23.80 5.61 0.39
C ALA A 241 22.39 5.87 -0.11
N VAL A 242 22.16 5.54 -1.37
CA VAL A 242 20.85 5.66 -2.02
C VAL A 242 20.53 4.33 -2.65
N ALA A 243 19.31 3.85 -2.41
CA ALA A 243 18.74 2.71 -3.10
C ALA A 243 17.29 3.00 -3.46
N CYS A 244 16.88 2.52 -4.63
CA CYS A 244 15.49 2.50 -5.06
C CYS A 244 15.09 1.05 -5.36
N LEU A 245 13.82 0.73 -5.09
CA LEU A 245 13.18 -0.47 -5.58
C LEU A 245 11.86 -0.08 -6.24
N THR A 246 11.71 -0.46 -7.51
CA THR A 246 10.48 -0.23 -8.26
C THR A 246 9.81 -1.56 -8.57
N THR A 247 8.61 -1.77 -8.04
CA THR A 247 7.82 -2.99 -8.23
C THR A 247 6.57 -2.71 -9.07
N PRO A 248 6.39 -3.38 -10.21
CA PRO A 248 5.21 -3.19 -11.05
C PRO A 248 4.00 -3.98 -10.53
N TYR A 249 2.82 -3.37 -10.56
CA TYR A 249 1.52 -3.96 -10.22
C TYR A 249 0.53 -3.85 -11.39
N PRO A 250 -0.51 -4.72 -11.44
CA PRO A 250 -1.60 -4.58 -12.38
C PRO A 250 -2.24 -3.18 -12.33
N GLY A 251 -2.72 -2.71 -13.48
CA GLY A 251 -3.33 -1.37 -13.59
C GLY A 251 -2.31 -0.25 -13.82
N GLN A 252 -1.16 -0.58 -14.42
CA GLN A 252 -0.06 0.36 -14.70
C GLN A 252 0.51 1.05 -13.45
N VAL A 253 0.35 0.45 -12.28
CA VAL A 253 0.87 0.99 -11.02
C VAL A 253 2.31 0.56 -10.80
N LEU A 254 3.17 1.48 -10.39
CA LEU A 254 4.55 1.22 -9.96
C LEU A 254 4.69 1.62 -8.50
N SER A 255 4.93 0.64 -7.62
CA SER A 255 5.29 0.85 -6.22
C SER A 255 6.76 1.24 -6.17
N VAL A 256 7.06 2.39 -5.58
CA VAL A 256 8.42 2.92 -5.45
C VAL A 256 8.79 3.00 -3.99
N TRP A 257 9.85 2.29 -3.63
CA TRP A 257 10.55 2.44 -2.38
C TRP A 257 11.86 3.17 -2.61
N VAL A 258 12.13 4.19 -1.81
CA VAL A 258 13.40 4.89 -1.80
C VAL A 258 13.99 4.87 -0.40
N TYR A 259 15.28 4.61 -0.31
CA TYR A 259 16.01 4.71 0.93
C TYR A 259 17.25 5.58 0.71
N VAL A 260 17.25 6.76 1.32
CA VAL A 260 18.45 7.61 1.47
C VAL A 260 18.94 7.49 2.91
N LEU A 261 20.22 7.18 3.06
CA LEU A 261 20.86 6.94 4.34
C LEU A 261 22.12 7.79 4.44
N ALA A 262 22.31 8.46 5.57
CA ALA A 262 23.51 9.19 5.94
C ALA A 262 24.31 8.39 6.97
N LEU A 263 25.62 8.33 6.78
CA LEU A 263 26.61 7.69 7.63
C LEU A 263 27.52 8.77 8.20
N ILE A 264 27.39 9.05 9.49
CA ILE A 264 28.15 10.08 10.19
C ILE A 264 29.28 9.40 10.94
N PRO A 265 30.57 9.68 10.66
CA PRO A 265 31.68 9.08 11.38
C PRO A 265 31.64 9.44 12.87
N GLN A 266 31.60 8.43 13.74
CA GLN A 266 31.74 8.63 15.18
C GLN A 266 33.17 9.10 15.49
N ARG A 267 33.30 10.03 16.44
CA ARG A 267 34.60 10.59 16.86
C ARG A 267 35.45 9.55 17.59
#